data_AF-A0A3D2U7J3-F1
#
_entry.id   AF-A0A3D2U7J3-F1
#
_cell.length_a   1.000
_cell.length_b   1.000
_cell.length_c   1.000
_cell.angle_alpha   90.00
_cell.angle_beta   90.00
_cell.angle_gamma   90.00
#
_symmetry.space_group_name_H-M   'P 1'
#
loop_
_entity.id
_entity.type
_entity.pdbx_description
1 polymer ?
#
loop_
_entity_poly.entity_id
_entity_poly.type
_entity_poly.pdbx_seq_one_letter_code
_entity_poly.pdbx_strand_id
1 'polypeptide(L)'
;MVVPKTGQAGLAFPVGQPPPDPFFVFSPAHDPVTKSQAQPVDVRYGHECQLALSVDSDRLVARREPPDQLDSLDQSIRDALAAPLDFPPLAQAVIPGDHVVIALDTDTPAADTILAAIWDVLSARDVDPGDVLVLQPRCTGPGQPNDPRSELPVDIRDQVRWQIHDPDQTEGGHYLATSSSGERVYLAAELIEADLVIPVGPVVFDSVLGYRGTHSVLYPGLSNSESIARAVGRGHRELDPNDQRPLRQLIDDVGWLLGVQFCVQVVPAGATGVAGVWAGLSESVFREARESLEAAWRVEIDERSDIVVASIESDGGGHGWEQVGRALEMARNLV
;
A
#
# COMPACT_ATOMS: atom_id res chain seq x y z
N MET A 1 -37.03 -38.90 -36.94
CA MET A 1 -37.26 -40.13 -37.73
C MET A 1 -35.91 -40.56 -38.29
N VAL A 2 -35.55 -41.84 -38.15
CA VAL A 2 -34.20 -42.42 -38.40
C VAL A 2 -33.10 -41.95 -37.40
N VAL A 3 -32.44 -42.96 -36.83
CA VAL A 3 -31.24 -43.04 -35.95
C VAL A 3 -30.66 -44.47 -36.16
N PRO A 4 -29.51 -44.92 -35.60
CA PRO A 4 -28.45 -44.24 -34.83
C PRO A 4 -27.20 -44.06 -35.74
N LYS A 5 -25.92 -44.42 -35.51
CA LYS A 5 -25.06 -45.05 -34.46
C LYS A 5 -23.59 -44.75 -34.88
N THR A 6 -22.49 -44.83 -34.11
CA THR A 6 -22.12 -45.33 -32.75
C THR A 6 -20.85 -44.56 -32.31
N GLY A 7 -20.53 -44.25 -31.04
CA GLY A 7 -21.31 -44.33 -29.80
C GLY A 7 -20.59 -45.01 -28.62
N GLN A 8 -20.37 -44.28 -27.51
CA GLN A 8 -20.01 -44.78 -26.16
C GLN A 8 -18.59 -45.35 -25.94
N ALA A 9 -17.97 -45.29 -24.74
CA ALA A 9 -18.20 -44.47 -23.52
C ALA A 9 -16.98 -44.61 -22.55
N GLY A 10 -16.89 -43.76 -21.50
CA GLY A 10 -15.91 -43.87 -20.40
C GLY A 10 -16.11 -42.78 -19.32
N LEU A 11 -15.74 -43.04 -18.06
CA LEU A 11 -16.09 -42.18 -16.90
C LEU A 11 -15.07 -42.26 -15.72
N ALA A 12 -15.01 -41.14 -14.97
CA ALA A 12 -14.61 -40.98 -13.55
C ALA A 12 -13.11 -41.05 -13.13
N PHE A 13 -12.83 -40.35 -12.02
CA PHE A 13 -11.54 -40.20 -11.32
C PHE A 13 -11.44 -41.13 -10.08
N PRO A 14 -10.22 -41.39 -9.56
CA PRO A 14 -9.95 -41.73 -8.16
C PRO A 14 -9.33 -40.55 -7.36
N VAL A 15 -9.36 -40.64 -6.03
CA VAL A 15 -8.80 -39.65 -5.07
C VAL A 15 -7.78 -40.34 -4.13
N GLY A 16 -6.73 -39.63 -3.70
CA GLY A 16 -5.72 -40.07 -2.73
C GLY A 16 -4.98 -38.88 -2.08
N GLN A 17 -4.34 -39.07 -0.93
CA GLN A 17 -3.86 -37.99 -0.03
C GLN A 17 -2.30 -37.84 0.05
N PRO A 18 -1.78 -36.70 0.60
CA PRO A 18 -0.39 -36.18 0.45
C PRO A 18 0.59 -36.70 1.55
N PRO A 19 1.83 -36.17 1.82
CA PRO A 19 2.53 -34.91 1.39
C PRO A 19 4.08 -35.11 1.15
N PRO A 20 5.03 -34.16 1.37
CA PRO A 20 5.10 -32.68 1.30
C PRO A 20 6.23 -32.15 0.33
N ASP A 21 6.58 -30.86 0.48
CA ASP A 21 7.67 -30.02 -0.09
C ASP A 21 9.11 -30.60 -0.23
N PRO A 22 10.06 -29.92 -0.94
CA PRO A 22 10.02 -28.53 -1.46
C PRO A 22 10.18 -28.35 -3.00
N PHE A 23 9.77 -27.19 -3.54
CA PHE A 23 9.75 -26.90 -4.99
C PHE A 23 10.29 -25.50 -5.41
N PHE A 24 10.71 -25.40 -6.68
CA PHE A 24 11.38 -24.26 -7.33
C PHE A 24 11.00 -24.14 -8.82
N VAL A 25 11.30 -22.99 -9.45
CA VAL A 25 10.91 -22.62 -10.82
C VAL A 25 11.71 -23.34 -11.91
N PHE A 26 11.02 -24.08 -12.80
CA PHE A 26 11.61 -24.66 -14.01
C PHE A 26 10.59 -24.78 -15.14
N SER A 27 10.99 -24.45 -16.37
CA SER A 27 10.20 -24.61 -17.60
C SER A 27 10.65 -25.85 -18.42
N PRO A 28 9.82 -26.42 -19.33
CA PRO A 28 10.08 -27.73 -19.92
C PRO A 28 11.12 -27.69 -21.07
N ALA A 29 11.87 -28.78 -21.21
CA ALA A 29 13.11 -28.80 -21.99
C ALA A 29 12.94 -29.05 -23.51
N HIS A 30 13.85 -28.46 -24.29
CA HIS A 30 14.34 -29.04 -25.54
C HIS A 30 15.85 -28.88 -25.74
N ASP A 31 16.40 -29.82 -26.49
CA ASP A 31 17.80 -30.05 -26.86
C ASP A 31 18.87 -30.27 -25.75
N PRO A 32 19.83 -31.20 -25.95
CA PRO A 32 20.78 -31.61 -24.92
C PRO A 32 22.13 -30.85 -24.99
N VAL A 33 22.59 -30.39 -23.81
CA VAL A 33 23.98 -29.97 -23.55
C VAL A 33 24.49 -28.77 -24.37
N THR A 34 23.75 -27.66 -24.31
CA THR A 34 24.43 -26.42 -23.92
C THR A 34 24.70 -26.53 -22.41
N LYS A 35 25.89 -26.14 -21.94
CA LYS A 35 26.12 -25.99 -20.50
C LYS A 35 25.42 -24.72 -20.03
N SER A 36 24.18 -24.84 -19.56
CA SER A 36 23.56 -23.72 -18.83
C SER A 36 24.44 -23.35 -17.64
N GLN A 37 24.65 -22.07 -17.44
CA GLN A 37 25.48 -21.57 -16.34
C GLN A 37 24.56 -21.27 -15.18
N ALA A 38 24.52 -22.19 -14.21
CA ALA A 38 23.83 -21.98 -12.95
C ALA A 38 24.39 -20.72 -12.28
N GLN A 39 23.55 -19.69 -12.19
CA GLN A 39 23.89 -18.40 -11.58
C GLN A 39 23.37 -18.36 -10.14
N PRO A 40 24.15 -17.80 -9.19
CA PRO A 40 23.67 -17.55 -7.85
C PRO A 40 22.63 -16.43 -7.87
N VAL A 41 21.49 -16.69 -7.24
CA VAL A 41 20.43 -15.70 -7.01
C VAL A 41 20.19 -15.63 -5.51
N ASP A 42 20.69 -14.58 -4.87
CA ASP A 42 20.49 -14.32 -3.45
C ASP A 42 19.12 -13.67 -3.21
N VAL A 43 18.35 -14.27 -2.31
CA VAL A 43 16.99 -13.83 -1.96
C VAL A 43 16.94 -13.52 -0.46
N ARG A 44 16.64 -12.26 -0.11
CA ARG A 44 16.46 -11.83 1.29
C ARG A 44 15.05 -12.11 1.77
N TYR A 45 14.89 -12.40 3.06
CA TYR A 45 13.58 -12.60 3.69
C TYR A 45 13.63 -12.38 5.21
N GLY A 46 12.49 -12.03 5.82
CA GLY A 46 12.43 -11.66 7.23
C GLY A 46 13.30 -10.43 7.53
N HIS A 47 13.91 -10.41 8.72
CA HIS A 47 14.72 -9.28 9.19
C HIS A 47 16.15 -9.28 8.63
N GLU A 48 16.83 -10.42 8.70
CA GLU A 48 18.26 -10.54 8.34
C GLU A 48 18.59 -11.85 7.58
N CYS A 49 17.59 -12.60 7.11
CA CYS A 49 17.82 -13.91 6.50
C CYS A 49 18.08 -13.80 5.00
N GLN A 50 18.98 -14.64 4.49
CA GLN A 50 19.34 -14.73 3.08
C GLN A 50 19.33 -16.19 2.62
N LEU A 51 18.72 -16.44 1.46
CA LEU A 51 18.63 -17.73 0.79
C LEU A 51 19.36 -17.65 -0.55
N ALA A 52 20.51 -18.31 -0.65
CA ALA A 52 21.26 -18.43 -1.90
C ALA A 52 20.65 -19.54 -2.77
N LEU A 53 20.08 -19.16 -3.91
CA LEU A 53 19.52 -20.09 -4.90
C LEU A 53 20.49 -20.29 -6.07
N SER A 54 20.40 -21.45 -6.71
CA SER A 54 21.15 -21.80 -7.91
C SER A 54 20.17 -21.96 -9.07
N VAL A 55 20.08 -20.96 -9.94
CA VAL A 55 19.10 -20.91 -11.03
C VAL A 55 19.82 -21.08 -12.37
N ASP A 56 19.34 -21.98 -13.22
CA ASP A 56 19.88 -22.14 -14.58
C ASP A 56 19.61 -20.87 -15.40
N SER A 57 20.63 -20.31 -16.05
CA SER A 57 20.54 -18.99 -16.72
C SER A 57 19.49 -18.92 -17.85
N ASP A 58 19.19 -20.05 -18.48
CA ASP A 58 18.18 -20.23 -19.53
C ASP A 58 16.74 -20.39 -19.00
N ARG A 59 16.55 -20.40 -17.68
CA ARG A 59 15.24 -20.55 -17.01
C ARG A 59 14.80 -19.31 -16.23
N LEU A 60 15.65 -18.29 -16.10
CA LEU A 60 15.29 -17.04 -15.46
C LEU A 60 14.54 -16.13 -16.45
N VAL A 61 13.20 -16.14 -16.38
CA VAL A 61 12.35 -15.27 -17.21
C VAL A 61 12.54 -13.79 -16.84
N ALA A 62 12.51 -13.46 -15.54
CA ALA A 62 12.71 -12.11 -15.03
C ALA A 62 13.29 -12.14 -13.61
N ARG A 63 13.99 -11.05 -13.24
CA ARG A 63 14.39 -10.72 -11.86
C ARG A 63 14.06 -9.24 -11.65
N ARG A 64 13.32 -8.94 -10.58
CA ARG A 64 13.11 -7.56 -10.11
C ARG A 64 13.65 -7.50 -8.68
N GLU A 65 14.45 -6.48 -8.41
CA GLU A 65 14.89 -6.14 -7.07
C GLU A 65 14.11 -4.90 -6.60
N PRO A 66 13.97 -4.67 -5.29
CA PRO A 66 13.48 -3.38 -4.81
C PRO A 66 14.33 -2.24 -5.39
N PRO A 67 13.73 -1.07 -5.67
CA PRO A 67 14.49 0.11 -6.08
C PRO A 67 15.38 0.59 -4.93
N ASP A 68 16.43 1.33 -5.27
CA ASP A 68 17.26 2.03 -4.30
C ASP A 68 16.43 3.05 -3.49
N GLN A 69 16.83 3.28 -2.24
CA GLN A 69 16.26 4.32 -1.39
C GLN A 69 16.89 5.70 -1.68
N LEU A 70 16.21 6.77 -1.31
CA LEU A 70 16.72 8.14 -1.40
C LEU A 70 17.96 8.35 -0.53
N ASP A 71 19.03 8.90 -1.11
CA ASP A 71 20.29 9.26 -0.41
C ASP A 71 20.10 10.23 0.77
N SER A 72 19.03 11.04 0.74
CA SER A 72 18.72 12.04 1.77
C SER A 72 17.21 12.24 1.92
N LEU A 73 16.55 11.23 2.48
CA LEU A 73 15.11 11.21 2.71
C LEU A 73 14.60 12.49 3.40
N ASP A 74 15.22 12.91 4.51
CA ASP A 74 14.84 14.12 5.26
C ASP A 74 14.77 15.36 4.36
N GLN A 75 15.70 15.48 3.40
CA GLN A 75 15.74 16.64 2.52
C GLN A 75 14.68 16.53 1.43
N SER A 76 14.48 15.35 0.85
CA SER A 76 13.40 15.13 -0.12
C SER A 76 12.01 15.38 0.49
N ILE A 77 11.77 15.02 1.75
CA ILE A 77 10.51 15.34 2.44
C ILE A 77 10.36 16.86 2.62
N ARG A 78 11.41 17.54 3.12
CA ARG A 78 11.40 19.01 3.28
C ARG A 78 11.20 19.74 1.96
N ASP A 79 11.85 19.32 0.88
CA ASP A 79 11.72 19.91 -0.45
C ASP A 79 10.30 19.71 -0.99
N ALA A 80 9.70 18.52 -0.81
CA ALA A 80 8.32 18.24 -1.20
C ALA A 80 7.29 19.07 -0.43
N LEU A 81 7.48 19.29 0.88
CA LEU A 81 6.61 20.14 1.71
C LEU A 81 6.78 21.64 1.40
N ALA A 82 7.98 22.06 0.96
CA ALA A 82 8.32 23.44 0.64
C ALA A 82 7.95 23.85 -0.80
N ALA A 83 7.92 22.89 -1.75
CA ALA A 83 7.53 23.10 -3.14
C ALA A 83 6.57 22.00 -3.64
N PRO A 84 5.36 21.88 -3.04
CA PRO A 84 4.42 20.81 -3.34
C PRO A 84 3.77 20.93 -4.73
N LEU A 85 3.28 19.81 -5.24
CA LEU A 85 2.67 19.66 -6.56
C LEU A 85 1.30 20.36 -6.62
N ASP A 86 1.21 21.34 -7.51
CA ASP A 86 0.01 22.14 -7.83
C ASP A 86 -0.70 22.78 -6.62
N PHE A 87 0.01 22.92 -5.50
CA PHE A 87 -0.49 23.49 -4.25
C PHE A 87 0.49 24.58 -3.74
N PRO A 88 0.06 25.59 -2.96
CA PRO A 88 1.01 26.41 -2.21
C PRO A 88 1.80 25.55 -1.19
N PRO A 89 3.00 26.00 -0.75
CA PRO A 89 3.74 25.33 0.32
C PRO A 89 2.86 25.11 1.56
N LEU A 90 2.95 23.95 2.24
CA LEU A 90 2.06 23.59 3.34
C LEU A 90 1.97 24.69 4.43
N ALA A 91 3.09 25.37 4.68
CA ALA A 91 3.18 26.52 5.58
C ALA A 91 2.23 27.69 5.25
N GLN A 92 1.64 27.75 4.05
CA GLN A 92 0.67 28.78 3.63
C GLN A 92 -0.79 28.30 3.70
N ALA A 93 -1.01 27.01 3.94
CA ALA A 93 -2.32 26.36 4.08
C ALA A 93 -2.68 26.05 5.54
N VAL A 94 -1.92 26.59 6.49
CA VAL A 94 -2.04 26.38 7.95
C VAL A 94 -1.89 27.72 8.67
N ILE A 95 -2.70 27.95 9.70
CA ILE A 95 -2.67 29.11 10.59
C ILE A 95 -2.69 28.68 12.08
N PRO A 96 -2.30 29.58 13.02
CA PRO A 96 -2.33 29.26 14.45
C PRO A 96 -3.77 28.96 14.92
N GLY A 97 -3.97 27.77 15.49
CA GLY A 97 -5.25 27.31 16.02
C GLY A 97 -6.08 26.43 15.06
N ASP A 98 -5.55 26.03 13.90
CA ASP A 98 -6.16 24.98 13.08
C ASP A 98 -6.06 23.62 13.78
N HIS A 99 -7.15 22.85 13.84
CA HIS A 99 -7.11 21.46 14.24
C HIS A 99 -6.64 20.58 13.07
N VAL A 100 -5.45 19.97 13.20
CA VAL A 100 -4.78 19.24 12.11
C VAL A 100 -4.80 17.73 12.37
N VAL A 101 -5.43 16.97 11.46
CA VAL A 101 -5.46 15.50 11.53
C VAL A 101 -4.59 14.89 10.44
N ILE A 102 -3.54 14.20 10.86
CA ILE A 102 -2.61 13.46 10.02
C ILE A 102 -3.12 12.02 9.94
N ALA A 103 -3.81 11.70 8.85
CA ALA A 103 -4.38 10.38 8.60
C ALA A 103 -3.30 9.47 8.02
N LEU A 104 -2.70 8.61 8.85
CA LEU A 104 -1.46 7.89 8.55
C LEU A 104 -1.71 6.40 8.30
N ASP A 105 -1.38 5.91 7.09
CA ASP A 105 -1.45 4.50 6.74
C ASP A 105 -0.42 3.70 7.57
N THR A 106 -0.83 2.54 8.09
CA THR A 106 0.02 1.65 8.89
C THR A 106 1.27 1.18 8.15
N ASP A 107 1.19 1.00 6.84
CA ASP A 107 2.29 0.45 6.03
C ASP A 107 3.32 1.51 5.58
N THR A 108 3.23 2.75 6.08
CA THR A 108 4.06 3.87 5.63
C THR A 108 5.54 3.69 6.04
N PRO A 109 6.50 3.52 5.09
CA PRO A 109 7.92 3.52 5.42
C PRO A 109 8.37 4.91 5.91
N ALA A 110 9.23 4.95 6.93
CA ALA A 110 9.74 6.18 7.59
C ALA A 110 8.64 7.16 8.03
N ALA A 111 7.50 6.63 8.50
CA ALA A 111 6.35 7.40 8.97
C ALA A 111 6.69 8.46 10.02
N ASP A 112 7.68 8.17 10.86
CA ASP A 112 8.18 9.04 11.92
C ASP A 112 9.02 10.20 11.42
N THR A 113 9.96 9.95 10.50
CA THR A 113 10.71 11.02 9.81
C THR A 113 9.78 11.93 9.00
N ILE A 114 8.74 11.35 8.36
CA ILE A 114 7.71 12.10 7.65
C ILE A 114 6.87 12.94 8.63
N LEU A 115 6.46 12.40 9.78
CA LEU A 115 5.71 13.15 10.79
C LEU A 115 6.55 14.30 11.37
N ALA A 116 7.82 14.06 11.66
CA ALA A 116 8.74 15.09 12.16
C ALA A 116 8.90 16.24 11.16
N ALA A 117 9.08 15.94 9.87
CA ALA A 117 9.16 16.95 8.83
C ALA A 117 7.84 17.72 8.61
N ILE A 118 6.67 17.10 8.80
CA ILE A 118 5.38 17.79 8.82
C ILE A 118 5.29 18.70 10.06
N TRP A 119 5.68 18.22 11.24
CA TRP A 119 5.69 19.00 12.48
C TRP A 119 6.61 20.22 12.42
N ASP A 120 7.78 20.14 11.78
CA ASP A 120 8.66 21.29 11.52
C ASP A 120 7.93 22.41 10.75
N VAL A 121 7.00 22.06 9.86
CA VAL A 121 6.20 23.03 9.10
C VAL A 121 5.04 23.61 9.92
N LEU A 122 4.37 22.78 10.72
CA LEU A 122 3.28 23.21 11.61
C LEU A 122 3.78 24.13 12.74
N SER A 123 4.87 23.74 13.40
CA SER A 123 5.49 24.53 14.48
C SER A 123 6.07 25.86 14.00
N ALA A 124 6.59 25.93 12.76
CA ALA A 124 6.97 27.17 12.10
C ALA A 124 5.78 28.11 11.77
N ARG A 125 4.54 27.70 12.11
CA ARG A 125 3.29 28.47 11.99
C ARG A 125 2.51 28.59 13.30
N ASP A 126 3.20 28.42 14.44
CA ASP A 126 2.64 28.60 15.78
C ASP A 126 1.39 27.73 16.06
N VAL A 127 1.29 26.56 15.42
CA VAL A 127 0.26 25.54 15.73
C VAL A 127 0.59 24.89 17.08
N ASP A 128 -0.41 24.76 17.96
CA ASP A 128 -0.25 24.08 19.24
C ASP A 128 -0.13 22.56 19.02
N PRO A 129 0.84 21.85 19.63
CA PRO A 129 0.96 20.40 19.46
C PRO A 129 -0.29 19.64 19.95
N GLY A 130 -1.08 20.17 20.88
CA GLY A 130 -2.34 19.57 21.31
C GLY A 130 -3.44 19.57 20.24
N ASP A 131 -3.39 20.51 19.30
CA ASP A 131 -4.31 20.62 18.16
C ASP A 131 -3.96 19.64 17.02
N VAL A 132 -2.80 18.96 17.10
CA VAL A 132 -2.39 17.93 16.15
C VAL A 132 -2.77 16.53 16.63
N LEU A 133 -3.39 15.75 15.75
CA LEU A 133 -3.70 14.33 15.95
C LEU A 133 -3.15 13.48 14.80
N VAL A 134 -2.40 12.44 15.14
CA VAL A 134 -2.08 11.33 14.23
C VAL A 134 -3.15 10.25 14.38
N LEU A 135 -3.92 9.99 13.32
CA LEU A 135 -5.00 9.01 13.31
C LEU A 135 -4.66 7.87 12.33
N GLN A 136 -4.65 6.63 12.82
CA GLN A 136 -4.34 5.44 12.02
C GLN A 136 -5.52 4.47 11.95
N PRO A 137 -5.72 3.76 10.82
CA PRO A 137 -6.73 2.71 10.72
C PRO A 137 -6.35 1.51 11.60
N ARG A 138 -7.36 0.71 12.00
CA ARG A 138 -7.12 -0.48 12.83
C ARG A 138 -6.36 -1.55 12.06
N CYS A 139 -5.11 -1.79 12.46
CA CYS A 139 -4.23 -2.81 11.89
C CYS A 139 -4.83 -4.22 12.07
N THR A 140 -4.71 -5.09 11.06
CA THR A 140 -5.22 -6.47 11.13
C THR A 140 -4.16 -7.51 11.56
N GLY A 141 -2.89 -7.12 11.54
CA GLY A 141 -1.75 -7.96 11.90
C GLY A 141 -1.54 -8.14 13.41
N PRO A 142 -0.73 -9.15 13.83
CA PRO A 142 -0.52 -9.53 15.24
C PRO A 142 0.51 -8.64 15.98
N GLY A 143 0.66 -7.37 15.59
CA GLY A 143 1.62 -6.42 16.18
C GLY A 143 0.97 -5.07 16.44
N GLN A 144 1.42 -4.37 17.49
CA GLN A 144 1.12 -2.95 17.66
C GLN A 144 2.00 -2.16 16.66
N PRO A 145 1.47 -1.16 15.94
CA PRO A 145 2.29 -0.26 15.13
C PRO A 145 3.36 0.45 15.99
N ASN A 146 4.50 0.77 15.39
CA ASN A 146 5.48 1.66 16.00
C ASN A 146 4.85 3.03 16.25
N ASP A 147 5.24 3.71 17.33
CA ASP A 147 4.76 5.08 17.61
C ASP A 147 5.32 6.04 16.55
N PRO A 148 4.49 6.61 15.65
CA PRO A 148 4.97 7.46 14.57
C PRO A 148 5.50 8.80 15.07
N ARG A 149 5.41 9.09 16.36
CA ARG A 149 5.96 10.29 17.00
C ARG A 149 7.33 10.06 17.64
N SER A 150 7.98 8.92 17.36
CA SER A 150 9.31 8.53 17.88
C SER A 150 10.36 9.63 17.74
N GLU A 151 10.44 10.28 16.57
CA GLU A 151 11.41 11.32 16.23
C GLU A 151 10.98 12.75 16.63
N LEU A 152 9.76 12.95 17.14
CA LEU A 152 9.35 14.25 17.68
C LEU A 152 10.10 14.56 18.99
N PRO A 153 10.40 15.85 19.28
CA PRO A 153 10.90 16.28 20.59
C PRO A 153 9.98 15.77 21.70
N VAL A 154 10.54 15.32 22.84
CA VAL A 154 9.78 14.61 23.89
C VAL A 154 8.60 15.42 24.42
N ASP A 155 8.81 16.72 24.63
CA ASP A 155 7.80 17.68 25.07
C ASP A 155 6.69 17.92 24.03
N ILE A 156 7.00 17.82 22.74
CA ILE A 156 6.02 17.86 21.65
C ILE A 156 5.26 16.53 21.54
N ARG A 157 5.97 15.39 21.53
CA ARG A 157 5.40 14.04 21.42
C ARG A 157 4.36 13.77 22.49
N ASP A 158 4.62 14.20 23.72
CA ASP A 158 3.73 13.98 24.85
C ASP A 158 2.46 14.87 24.80
N GLN A 159 2.40 15.82 23.86
CA GLN A 159 1.24 16.68 23.57
C GLN A 159 0.51 16.30 22.27
N VAL A 160 1.26 16.01 21.18
CA VAL A 160 0.70 15.53 19.90
C VAL A 160 -0.03 14.21 20.09
N ARG A 161 -1.33 14.20 19.83
CA ARG A 161 -2.18 13.01 20.06
C ARG A 161 -1.88 11.94 19.02
N TRP A 162 -1.96 10.66 19.43
CA TRP A 162 -1.91 9.51 18.54
C TRP A 162 -3.04 8.55 18.89
N GLN A 163 -3.80 8.13 17.88
CA GLN A 163 -4.99 7.30 18.03
C GLN A 163 -5.04 6.24 16.93
N ILE A 164 -5.34 5.01 17.33
CA ILE A 164 -5.76 3.95 16.41
C ILE A 164 -7.29 3.99 16.40
N HIS A 165 -7.88 4.14 15.22
CA HIS A 165 -9.33 4.20 15.02
C HIS A 165 -10.00 2.88 15.40
N ASP A 166 -11.19 2.96 16.01
CA ASP A 166 -11.96 1.80 16.42
C ASP A 166 -13.31 1.75 15.71
N PRO A 167 -13.40 1.02 14.58
CA PRO A 167 -14.56 1.03 13.70
C PRO A 167 -15.81 0.34 14.27
N ASP A 168 -15.69 -0.32 15.44
CA ASP A 168 -16.79 -0.97 16.15
C ASP A 168 -17.48 -0.09 17.21
N GLN A 169 -16.99 1.15 17.44
CA GLN A 169 -17.63 2.07 18.39
C GLN A 169 -18.93 2.63 17.83
N THR A 170 -19.98 2.67 18.66
CA THR A 170 -21.34 3.11 18.29
C THR A 170 -21.39 4.55 17.76
N GLU A 171 -20.45 5.40 18.17
CA GLU A 171 -20.30 6.79 17.73
C GLU A 171 -19.08 6.99 16.80
N GLY A 172 -18.26 5.94 16.57
CA GLY A 172 -17.02 5.95 15.78
C GLY A 172 -17.21 6.05 14.25
N GLY A 173 -18.21 6.82 13.82
CA GLY A 173 -18.62 7.01 12.44
C GLY A 173 -19.63 8.14 12.33
N HIS A 174 -19.17 9.39 12.29
CA HIS A 174 -19.99 10.55 11.98
C HIS A 174 -20.37 10.52 10.48
N TYR A 175 -21.58 10.94 10.14
CA TYR A 175 -22.05 10.97 8.75
C TYR A 175 -21.38 12.14 8.01
N LEU A 176 -20.58 11.82 7.00
CA LEU A 176 -19.98 12.81 6.10
C LEU A 176 -21.02 13.27 5.06
N ALA A 177 -21.42 12.34 4.19
CA ALA A 177 -22.15 12.65 2.98
C ALA A 177 -22.79 11.39 2.36
N THR A 178 -23.47 11.57 1.23
CA THR A 178 -23.83 10.48 0.32
C THR A 178 -22.95 10.61 -0.93
N SER A 179 -22.31 9.52 -1.33
CA SER A 179 -21.40 9.45 -2.49
C SER A 179 -22.13 9.63 -3.83
N SER A 180 -21.39 9.76 -4.94
CA SER A 180 -22.00 9.74 -6.28
C SER A 180 -22.72 8.41 -6.58
N SER A 181 -22.27 7.30 -5.98
CA SER A 181 -22.93 5.99 -6.05
C SER A 181 -24.22 5.88 -5.22
N GLY A 182 -24.57 6.88 -4.41
CA GLY A 182 -25.73 6.84 -3.51
C GLY A 182 -25.49 6.07 -2.20
N GLU A 183 -24.25 5.69 -1.89
CA GLU A 183 -23.86 5.07 -0.63
C GLU A 183 -23.69 6.15 0.45
N ARG A 184 -24.20 5.91 1.68
CA ARG A 184 -23.96 6.79 2.82
C ARG A 184 -22.56 6.57 3.36
N VAL A 185 -21.78 7.64 3.43
CA VAL A 185 -20.40 7.64 3.93
C VAL A 185 -20.40 8.07 5.40
N TYR A 186 -19.69 7.31 6.21
CA TYR A 186 -19.37 7.63 7.59
C TYR A 186 -17.86 7.61 7.78
N LEU A 187 -17.30 8.50 8.59
CA LEU A 187 -15.87 8.54 8.94
C LEU A 187 -15.69 8.84 10.43
N ALA A 188 -14.48 8.63 10.95
CA ALA A 188 -14.05 9.11 12.26
C ALA A 188 -14.42 10.59 12.46
N ALA A 189 -14.92 10.95 13.64
CA ALA A 189 -15.41 12.29 13.95
C ALA A 189 -14.30 13.33 13.75
N GLU A 190 -13.10 12.97 14.17
CA GLU A 190 -11.89 13.76 14.12
C GLU A 190 -11.52 14.19 12.69
N LEU A 191 -11.80 13.35 11.67
CA LEU A 191 -11.59 13.73 10.27
C LEU A 191 -12.59 14.79 9.79
N ILE A 192 -13.83 14.74 10.28
CA ILE A 192 -14.94 15.61 9.88
C ILE A 192 -14.90 16.96 10.64
N GLU A 193 -14.29 16.97 11.83
CA GLU A 193 -14.19 18.14 12.72
C GLU A 193 -12.83 18.87 12.61
N ALA A 194 -11.90 18.39 11.76
CA ALA A 194 -10.61 19.02 11.50
C ALA A 194 -10.70 20.19 10.50
N ASP A 195 -9.90 21.23 10.73
CA ASP A 195 -9.71 22.33 9.77
C ASP A 195 -8.78 21.90 8.62
N LEU A 196 -7.84 20.99 8.88
CA LEU A 196 -6.98 20.37 7.86
C LEU A 196 -6.77 18.87 8.09
N VAL A 197 -7.14 18.06 7.09
CA VAL A 197 -6.78 16.64 7.01
C VAL A 197 -5.61 16.45 6.04
N ILE A 198 -4.54 15.80 6.50
CA ILE A 198 -3.37 15.42 5.70
C ILE A 198 -3.28 13.88 5.62
N PRO A 199 -3.69 13.25 4.50
CA PRO A 199 -3.42 11.84 4.26
C PRO A 199 -1.92 11.59 4.03
N VAL A 200 -1.35 10.67 4.80
CA VAL A 200 0.04 10.20 4.70
C VAL A 200 0.02 8.70 4.44
N GLY A 201 0.66 8.24 3.37
CA GLY A 201 0.64 6.81 3.04
C GLY A 201 1.50 6.39 1.84
N PRO A 202 1.66 5.07 1.63
CA PRO A 202 2.39 4.52 0.51
C PRO A 202 1.52 4.39 -0.75
N VAL A 203 2.08 4.77 -1.91
CA VAL A 203 1.53 4.48 -3.24
C VAL A 203 2.10 3.14 -3.71
N VAL A 204 1.25 2.13 -3.77
CA VAL A 204 1.59 0.73 -4.08
C VAL A 204 0.50 0.07 -4.93
N PHE A 205 0.84 -1.01 -5.62
CA PHE A 205 -0.15 -1.87 -6.27
C PHE A 205 -1.07 -2.55 -5.24
N ASP A 206 -2.36 -2.62 -5.54
CA ASP A 206 -3.37 -3.17 -4.63
C ASP A 206 -4.40 -3.99 -5.44
N SER A 207 -4.65 -5.26 -5.07
CA SER A 207 -5.51 -6.15 -5.87
C SER A 207 -7.00 -5.76 -5.86
N VAL A 208 -7.42 -4.91 -4.92
CA VAL A 208 -8.78 -4.36 -4.84
C VAL A 208 -8.85 -3.02 -5.54
N LEU A 209 -7.95 -2.09 -5.22
CA LEU A 209 -7.97 -0.70 -5.69
C LEU A 209 -7.25 -0.47 -7.02
N GLY A 210 -6.48 -1.45 -7.51
CA GLY A 210 -5.51 -1.28 -8.59
C GLY A 210 -4.23 -0.62 -8.07
N TYR A 211 -4.40 0.57 -7.49
CA TYR A 211 -3.38 1.30 -6.74
C TYR A 211 -3.94 1.83 -5.43
N ARG A 212 -3.21 1.60 -4.33
CA ARG A 212 -3.36 2.32 -3.06
C ARG A 212 -2.69 3.69 -3.15
N GLY A 213 -3.13 4.63 -2.32
CA GLY A 213 -2.60 5.99 -2.25
C GLY A 213 -3.67 7.02 -1.91
N THR A 214 -3.21 8.22 -1.59
CA THR A 214 -3.97 9.43 -1.26
C THR A 214 -5.11 9.17 -0.28
N HIS A 215 -6.34 9.04 -0.77
CA HIS A 215 -7.54 8.94 0.04
C HIS A 215 -7.78 7.53 0.61
N SER A 216 -7.01 6.52 0.19
CA SER A 216 -7.21 5.11 0.61
C SER A 216 -6.96 4.85 2.10
N VAL A 217 -6.19 5.70 2.78
CA VAL A 217 -6.04 5.66 4.24
C VAL A 217 -7.35 6.02 4.97
N LEU A 218 -8.16 6.90 4.36
CA LEU A 218 -9.41 7.41 4.94
C LEU A 218 -10.52 6.38 4.85
N TYR A 219 -10.75 5.81 3.67
CA TYR A 219 -11.86 4.89 3.44
C TYR A 219 -11.37 3.55 2.86
N PRO A 220 -11.79 2.40 3.40
CA PRO A 220 -12.72 2.23 4.53
C PRO A 220 -12.04 2.30 5.91
N GLY A 221 -10.72 2.47 5.99
CA GLY A 221 -9.94 2.24 7.21
C GLY A 221 -10.28 3.13 8.41
N LEU A 222 -10.69 4.38 8.17
CA LEU A 222 -11.14 5.35 9.17
C LEU A 222 -12.67 5.53 9.12
N SER A 223 -13.40 4.48 8.72
CA SER A 223 -14.86 4.39 8.68
C SER A 223 -15.39 3.41 9.73
N ASN A 224 -16.67 3.03 9.66
CA ASN A 224 -17.27 2.04 10.54
C ASN A 224 -17.07 0.59 10.03
N SER A 225 -17.26 -0.39 10.91
CA SER A 225 -17.07 -1.81 10.58
C SER A 225 -17.99 -2.32 9.47
N GLU A 226 -19.15 -1.69 9.24
CA GLU A 226 -19.98 -2.03 8.08
C GLU A 226 -19.29 -1.65 6.76
N SER A 227 -18.69 -0.45 6.69
CA SER A 227 -17.96 0.03 5.51
C SER A 227 -16.71 -0.81 5.23
N ILE A 228 -15.99 -1.21 6.28
CA ILE A 228 -14.85 -2.15 6.18
C ILE A 228 -15.34 -3.51 5.64
N ALA A 229 -16.37 -4.10 6.25
CA ALA A 229 -16.93 -5.39 5.82
C ALA A 229 -17.49 -5.36 4.39
N ARG A 230 -18.04 -4.22 3.94
CA ARG A 230 -18.51 -4.01 2.56
C ARG A 230 -17.37 -3.92 1.53
N ALA A 231 -16.16 -3.51 1.93
CA ALA A 231 -15.00 -3.39 1.06
C ALA A 231 -14.25 -4.72 0.87
N VAL A 232 -14.24 -5.58 1.89
CA VAL A 232 -13.66 -6.93 1.83
C VAL A 232 -14.25 -7.72 0.66
N GLY A 233 -13.39 -8.37 -0.12
CA GLY A 233 -13.80 -9.23 -1.23
C GLY A 233 -14.19 -8.52 -2.53
N ARG A 234 -14.14 -7.17 -2.62
CA ARG A 234 -14.32 -6.41 -3.88
C ARG A 234 -13.11 -6.52 -4.85
N GLY A 235 -12.30 -7.57 -4.74
CA GLY A 235 -11.09 -7.77 -5.54
C GLY A 235 -11.40 -8.26 -6.95
N HIS A 236 -11.01 -7.47 -7.96
CA HIS A 236 -11.15 -7.80 -9.37
C HIS A 236 -9.81 -8.32 -9.91
N ARG A 237 -9.80 -9.58 -10.37
CA ARG A 237 -8.61 -10.33 -10.79
C ARG A 237 -8.37 -10.29 -12.29
N GLU A 238 -9.44 -10.00 -13.02
CA GLU A 238 -9.56 -9.86 -14.46
C GLU A 238 -9.28 -8.43 -14.97
N LEU A 239 -9.04 -7.50 -14.05
CA LEU A 239 -8.81 -6.08 -14.32
C LEU A 239 -7.34 -5.71 -14.06
N ASP A 240 -6.76 -4.91 -14.95
CA ASP A 240 -5.44 -4.32 -14.76
C ASP A 240 -5.44 -3.31 -13.58
N PRO A 241 -4.26 -2.85 -13.10
CA PRO A 241 -4.16 -1.81 -12.09
C PRO A 241 -4.82 -0.48 -12.52
N ASN A 242 -4.79 -0.17 -13.81
CA ASN A 242 -5.33 1.07 -14.40
C ASN A 242 -6.83 1.01 -14.75
N ASP A 243 -7.49 -0.13 -14.57
CA ASP A 243 -8.93 -0.26 -14.85
C ASP A 243 -9.81 0.41 -13.79
N GLN A 244 -11.00 0.88 -14.22
CA GLN A 244 -11.96 1.54 -13.33
C GLN A 244 -12.54 0.56 -12.29
N ARG A 245 -12.19 0.78 -11.02
CA ARG A 245 -12.57 -0.06 -9.89
C ARG A 245 -13.56 0.68 -8.98
N PRO A 246 -14.80 0.20 -8.77
CA PRO A 246 -15.84 0.96 -8.05
C PRO A 246 -15.47 1.40 -6.62
N LEU A 247 -14.70 0.59 -5.89
CA LEU A 247 -14.22 0.99 -4.55
C LEU A 247 -13.19 2.11 -4.61
N ARG A 248 -12.34 2.15 -5.65
CA ARG A 248 -11.36 3.23 -5.84
C ARG A 248 -12.05 4.56 -6.17
N GLN A 249 -13.07 4.54 -7.04
CA GLN A 249 -13.90 5.73 -7.29
C GLN A 249 -14.60 6.20 -6.01
N LEU A 250 -15.17 5.30 -5.21
CA LEU A 250 -15.77 5.66 -3.92
C LEU A 250 -14.75 6.29 -2.96
N ILE A 251 -13.50 5.80 -2.94
CA ILE A 251 -12.42 6.36 -2.11
C ILE A 251 -12.06 7.79 -2.52
N ASP A 252 -11.94 8.07 -3.82
CA ASP A 252 -11.66 9.43 -4.31
C ASP A 252 -12.87 10.37 -4.16
N ASP A 253 -14.10 9.87 -4.34
CA ASP A 253 -15.33 10.58 -3.97
C ASP A 253 -15.32 10.98 -2.48
N VAL A 254 -14.92 10.07 -1.58
CA VAL A 254 -14.86 10.34 -0.13
C VAL A 254 -13.80 11.38 0.22
N GLY A 255 -12.61 11.32 -0.40
CA GLY A 255 -11.59 12.35 -0.24
C GLY A 255 -12.06 13.74 -0.69
N TRP A 256 -12.77 13.80 -1.81
CA TRP A 256 -13.37 15.04 -2.31
C TRP A 256 -14.50 15.56 -1.41
N LEU A 257 -15.38 14.68 -0.91
CA LEU A 257 -16.49 15.02 -0.01
C LEU A 257 -16.00 15.48 1.38
N LEU A 258 -14.86 14.98 1.84
CA LEU A 258 -14.17 15.43 3.06
C LEU A 258 -13.43 16.76 2.84
N GLY A 259 -13.22 17.18 1.59
CA GLY A 259 -12.52 18.42 1.26
C GLY A 259 -10.99 18.33 1.39
N VAL A 260 -10.40 17.14 1.24
CA VAL A 260 -8.93 16.96 1.29
C VAL A 260 -8.25 17.81 0.22
N GLN A 261 -7.34 18.68 0.65
CA GLN A 261 -6.57 19.57 -0.25
C GLN A 261 -5.08 19.22 -0.33
N PHE A 262 -4.53 18.52 0.66
CA PHE A 262 -3.11 18.24 0.75
C PHE A 262 -2.87 16.82 1.24
N CYS A 263 -1.94 16.11 0.61
CA CYS A 263 -1.45 14.81 1.07
C CYS A 263 0.08 14.73 0.94
N VAL A 264 0.69 13.78 1.66
CA VAL A 264 2.09 13.38 1.51
C VAL A 264 2.11 11.90 1.16
N GLN A 265 2.81 11.51 0.10
CA GLN A 265 2.79 10.14 -0.41
C GLN A 265 4.21 9.66 -0.74
N VAL A 266 4.46 8.37 -0.47
CA VAL A 266 5.77 7.73 -0.69
C VAL A 266 5.66 6.51 -1.58
N VAL A 267 6.70 6.23 -2.37
CA VAL A 267 6.89 4.92 -3.02
C VAL A 267 7.92 4.13 -2.21
N PRO A 268 7.58 2.95 -1.67
CA PRO A 268 8.53 2.14 -0.90
C PRO A 268 9.76 1.69 -1.71
N ALA A 269 10.89 1.62 -1.02
CA ALA A 269 12.12 0.95 -1.47
C ALA A 269 12.23 -0.45 -0.82
N GLY A 270 13.43 -1.01 -0.77
CA GLY A 270 13.71 -2.24 -0.01
C GLY A 270 13.57 -2.04 1.51
N ALA A 271 13.12 -3.08 2.21
CA ALA A 271 12.85 -3.08 3.65
C ALA A 271 11.97 -1.88 4.08
N THR A 272 12.42 -1.05 5.02
CA THR A 272 11.69 0.15 5.51
C THR A 272 12.04 1.43 4.73
N GLY A 273 12.73 1.32 3.60
CA GLY A 273 13.22 2.47 2.83
C GLY A 273 12.16 3.17 1.97
N VAL A 274 12.50 4.37 1.48
CA VAL A 274 11.66 5.20 0.61
C VAL A 274 12.41 5.48 -0.69
N ALA A 275 11.83 5.16 -1.84
CA ALA A 275 12.40 5.39 -3.18
C ALA A 275 12.03 6.77 -3.75
N GLY A 276 10.94 7.37 -3.26
CA GLY A 276 10.47 8.69 -3.65
C GLY A 276 9.40 9.22 -2.69
N VAL A 277 9.31 10.54 -2.54
CA VAL A 277 8.31 11.24 -1.73
C VAL A 277 7.78 12.46 -2.48
N TRP A 278 6.46 12.67 -2.39
CA TRP A 278 5.74 13.77 -3.03
C TRP A 278 4.72 14.34 -2.05
N ALA A 279 4.40 15.63 -2.18
CA ALA A 279 3.34 16.28 -1.43
C ALA A 279 2.61 17.32 -2.28
N GLY A 280 1.37 17.68 -1.92
CA GLY A 280 0.53 18.60 -2.71
C GLY A 280 -0.89 18.07 -2.97
N LEU A 281 -1.50 18.53 -4.07
CA LEU A 281 -2.84 18.11 -4.50
C LEU A 281 -2.87 16.60 -4.79
N SER A 282 -3.90 15.91 -4.29
CA SER A 282 -4.04 14.46 -4.40
C SER A 282 -3.94 13.92 -5.84
N GLU A 283 -4.51 14.62 -6.84
CA GLU A 283 -4.45 14.17 -8.24
C GLU A 283 -3.01 14.20 -8.79
N SER A 284 -2.31 15.32 -8.62
CA SER A 284 -0.93 15.50 -9.11
C SER A 284 0.07 14.62 -8.35
N VAL A 285 -0.07 14.53 -7.02
CA VAL A 285 0.73 13.64 -6.17
C VAL A 285 0.54 12.17 -6.58
N PHE A 286 -0.72 11.73 -6.73
CA PHE A 286 -1.00 10.36 -7.14
C PHE A 286 -0.49 10.06 -8.55
N ARG A 287 -0.56 11.01 -9.48
CA ARG A 287 -0.05 10.84 -10.85
C ARG A 287 1.47 10.62 -10.86
N GLU A 288 2.25 11.53 -10.27
CA GLU A 288 3.72 11.44 -10.23
C GLU A 288 4.19 10.19 -9.45
N ALA A 289 3.60 9.92 -8.27
CA ALA A 289 3.96 8.77 -7.46
C ALA A 289 3.60 7.43 -8.15
N ARG A 290 2.48 7.35 -8.89
CA ARG A 290 2.12 6.17 -9.70
C ARG A 290 3.08 5.97 -10.87
N GLU A 291 3.46 7.03 -11.57
CA GLU A 291 4.44 6.95 -12.67
C GLU A 291 5.82 6.46 -12.15
N SER A 292 6.22 6.91 -10.96
CA SER A 292 7.41 6.39 -10.27
C SER A 292 7.27 4.92 -9.81
N LEU A 293 6.14 4.55 -9.20
CA LEU A 293 5.82 3.16 -8.80
C LEU A 293 5.88 2.22 -10.00
N GLU A 294 5.30 2.58 -11.15
CA GLU A 294 5.35 1.76 -12.35
C GLU A 294 6.79 1.62 -12.87
N ALA A 295 7.56 2.71 -12.95
CA ALA A 295 8.97 2.64 -13.36
C ALA A 295 9.84 1.77 -12.40
N ALA A 296 9.56 1.84 -11.09
CA ALA A 296 10.34 1.21 -10.04
C ALA A 296 9.98 -0.26 -9.76
N TRP A 297 8.71 -0.65 -9.90
CA TRP A 297 8.19 -1.96 -9.44
C TRP A 297 7.45 -2.78 -10.51
N ARG A 298 7.06 -2.21 -11.67
CA ARG A 298 6.39 -2.98 -12.74
C ARG A 298 7.34 -4.04 -13.32
N VAL A 299 6.79 -5.22 -13.58
CA VAL A 299 7.45 -6.32 -14.28
C VAL A 299 6.57 -6.71 -15.47
N GLU A 300 7.17 -6.77 -16.65
CA GLU A 300 6.50 -7.25 -17.87
C GLU A 300 7.20 -8.53 -18.31
N ILE A 301 6.41 -9.54 -18.68
CA ILE A 301 6.88 -10.85 -19.14
C ILE A 301 6.10 -11.23 -20.41
N ASP A 302 6.78 -11.71 -21.44
CA ASP A 302 6.16 -12.09 -22.72
C ASP A 302 5.26 -13.33 -22.58
N GLU A 303 5.64 -14.26 -21.68
CA GLU A 303 4.91 -15.49 -21.36
C GLU A 303 4.85 -15.68 -19.84
N ARG A 304 3.81 -16.36 -19.36
CA ARG A 304 3.63 -16.70 -17.94
C ARG A 304 4.70 -17.69 -17.49
N SER A 305 5.28 -17.46 -16.31
CA SER A 305 6.23 -18.40 -15.71
C SER A 305 5.49 -19.58 -15.07
N ASP A 306 6.03 -20.79 -15.16
CA ASP A 306 5.40 -21.98 -14.55
C ASP A 306 5.25 -21.86 -13.01
N ILE A 307 6.15 -21.12 -12.36
CA ILE A 307 6.29 -20.96 -10.90
C ILE A 307 7.01 -19.61 -10.64
N VAL A 308 6.79 -18.97 -9.48
CA VAL A 308 7.49 -17.75 -9.05
C VAL A 308 8.18 -17.97 -7.70
N VAL A 309 9.36 -17.38 -7.51
CA VAL A 309 9.93 -17.14 -6.18
C VAL A 309 9.66 -15.69 -5.79
N ALA A 310 8.85 -15.50 -4.76
CA ALA A 310 8.66 -14.21 -4.10
C ALA A 310 9.20 -14.30 -2.66
N SER A 311 9.76 -13.20 -2.15
CA SER A 311 10.18 -13.09 -0.76
C SER A 311 9.58 -11.87 -0.09
N ILE A 312 9.68 -11.85 1.24
CA ILE A 312 9.11 -10.82 2.11
C ILE A 312 10.22 -10.46 3.09
N GLU A 313 10.87 -9.33 2.89
CA GLU A 313 11.71 -8.67 3.91
C GLU A 313 10.80 -7.99 4.94
N SER A 314 11.33 -7.61 6.11
CA SER A 314 10.60 -6.77 7.06
C SER A 314 10.45 -5.34 6.52
N ASP A 315 9.22 -4.96 6.17
CA ASP A 315 8.87 -3.62 5.66
C ASP A 315 8.20 -2.75 6.75
N GLY A 316 7.72 -1.56 6.36
CA GLY A 316 7.02 -0.63 7.26
C GLY A 316 5.73 -1.19 7.88
N GLY A 317 5.03 -2.08 7.16
CA GLY A 317 3.87 -2.82 7.67
C GLY A 317 4.24 -4.11 8.44
N GLY A 318 5.53 -4.48 8.46
CA GLY A 318 6.06 -5.62 9.20
C GLY A 318 6.26 -6.88 8.35
N HIS A 319 5.81 -8.03 8.86
CA HIS A 319 6.11 -9.36 8.31
C HIS A 319 5.05 -10.41 8.74
N GLY A 320 3.77 -10.05 8.57
CA GLY A 320 2.62 -10.86 8.96
C GLY A 320 1.94 -11.61 7.81
N TRP A 321 0.79 -12.24 8.12
CA TRP A 321 -0.04 -12.92 7.13
C TRP A 321 -0.60 -11.99 6.03
N GLU A 322 -0.69 -10.69 6.29
CA GLU A 322 -1.13 -9.73 5.28
C GLU A 322 -0.06 -9.51 4.19
N GLN A 323 1.21 -9.34 4.56
CA GLN A 323 2.33 -9.33 3.61
C GLN A 323 2.40 -10.64 2.81
N VAL A 324 2.21 -11.80 3.46
CA VAL A 324 2.13 -13.10 2.78
C VAL A 324 0.97 -13.14 1.77
N GLY A 325 -0.21 -12.63 2.14
CA GLY A 325 -1.35 -12.51 1.23
C GLY A 325 -1.06 -11.63 0.03
N ARG A 326 -0.49 -10.44 0.24
CA ARG A 326 -0.11 -9.49 -0.83
C ARG A 326 0.94 -10.10 -1.77
N ALA A 327 1.99 -10.71 -1.24
CA ALA A 327 3.04 -11.37 -2.02
C ALA A 327 2.50 -12.54 -2.86
N LEU A 328 1.59 -13.35 -2.31
CA LEU A 328 0.94 -14.45 -3.04
C LEU A 328 -0.01 -13.93 -4.13
N GLU A 329 -0.78 -12.88 -3.86
CA GLU A 329 -1.65 -12.24 -4.88
C GLU A 329 -0.83 -11.70 -6.06
N MET A 330 0.32 -11.05 -5.79
CA MET A 330 1.21 -10.54 -6.84
C MET A 330 1.92 -11.67 -7.61
N ALA A 331 2.51 -12.65 -6.91
CA ALA A 331 3.20 -13.77 -7.55
C ALA A 331 2.27 -14.57 -8.49
N ARG A 332 1.00 -14.74 -8.10
CA ARG A 332 -0.02 -15.44 -8.89
C ARG A 332 -0.52 -14.64 -10.11
N ASN A 333 -0.05 -13.41 -10.34
CA ASN A 333 -0.31 -12.69 -11.58
C ASN A 333 0.76 -12.97 -12.66
N LEU A 334 1.89 -13.56 -12.28
CA LEU A 334 3.02 -13.92 -13.14
C LEU A 334 3.03 -15.42 -13.54
N VAL A 335 1.98 -16.16 -13.14
CA VAL A 335 1.72 -17.60 -13.35
C VAL A 335 0.30 -17.77 -13.89
#